data_AF-A0A535PFT6-F1
#
_entry.id   AF-A0A535PFT6-F1
#
_cell.length_a   1.000
_cell.length_b   1.000
_cell.length_c   1.000
_cell.angle_alpha   90.00
_cell.angle_beta   90.00
_cell.angle_gamma   90.00
#
_symmetry.space_group_name_H-M   'P 1'
#
loop_
_entity.id
_entity.type
_entity.pdbx_description
1 polymer ?
#
loop_
_entity_poly.entity_id
_entity_poly.type
_entity_poly.pdbx_seq_one_letter_code
_entity_poly.pdbx_strand_id
1 'polypeptide(L)'
;MLEAILVLGQRSTGARVTEVAGAAGDASPSRIQVALARLVEAGIAERGPGRHPAYVLRADHAAAIELGALALRWPEPGRALDILGRANPAVWYMARSDDEAIVVLDDDAPPEAIALFEEGLARIADRERPMPHVVRFPRAEFLRLLQVAMGLRVRALTLRPTKGRLVVSGPDRTIRVPADET
;
A
#
# COMPACT_ATOMS: atom_id res chain seq x y z
N MET A 1 3.71 1.49 -15.38
CA MET A 1 4.56 2.71 -15.29
C MET A 1 3.96 3.64 -14.27
N LEU A 2 2.69 4.04 -14.44
CA LEU A 2 1.94 4.77 -13.42
C LEU A 2 1.88 4.02 -12.08
N GLU A 3 1.80 2.68 -12.06
CA GLU A 3 1.85 1.93 -10.78
C GLU A 3 3.17 2.13 -10.05
N ALA A 4 4.31 2.22 -10.77
CA ALA A 4 5.60 2.47 -10.13
C ALA A 4 5.64 3.87 -9.49
N ILE A 5 5.04 4.87 -10.14
CA ILE A 5 4.92 6.23 -9.60
C ILE A 5 4.04 6.22 -8.35
N LEU A 6 2.90 5.54 -8.40
CA LEU A 6 2.01 5.42 -7.23
C LEU A 6 2.71 4.74 -6.06
N VAL A 7 3.46 3.66 -6.30
CA VAL A 7 4.21 2.96 -5.25
C VAL A 7 5.31 3.85 -4.67
N LEU A 8 6.13 4.48 -5.52
CA LEU A 8 7.21 5.34 -5.05
C LEU A 8 6.69 6.58 -4.33
N GLY A 9 5.53 7.12 -4.74
CA GLY A 9 4.87 8.24 -4.07
C GLY A 9 4.39 7.92 -2.65
N GLN A 10 4.39 6.64 -2.26
CA GLN A 10 4.03 6.18 -0.92
C GLN A 10 5.25 5.77 -0.09
N ARG A 11 6.47 5.99 -0.60
CA ARG A 11 7.73 5.61 0.06
C ARG A 11 8.74 6.75 -0.05
N SER A 12 8.72 7.64 0.94
CA SER A 12 9.61 8.81 1.04
C SER A 12 11.10 8.46 0.94
N THR A 13 11.50 7.31 1.49
CA THR A 13 12.88 6.80 1.46
C THR A 13 13.21 5.97 0.21
N GLY A 14 12.24 5.81 -0.69
CA GLY A 14 12.34 5.00 -1.90
C GLY A 14 12.03 3.51 -1.72
N ALA A 15 12.06 2.78 -2.84
CA ALA A 15 11.86 1.34 -2.90
C ALA A 15 12.71 0.67 -3.98
N ARG A 16 13.08 -0.59 -3.75
CA ARG A 16 13.77 -1.46 -4.70
C ARG A 16 12.79 -1.99 -5.75
N VAL A 17 13.31 -2.45 -6.88
CA VAL A 17 12.52 -3.01 -7.99
C VAL A 17 11.53 -4.09 -7.53
N THR A 18 11.97 -5.01 -6.68
CA THR A 18 11.14 -6.11 -6.16
C THR A 18 10.02 -5.62 -5.27
N GLU A 19 10.28 -4.61 -4.45
CA GLU A 19 9.28 -3.98 -3.59
C GLU A 19 8.24 -3.22 -4.41
N VAL A 20 8.68 -2.51 -5.45
CA VAL A 20 7.78 -1.83 -6.39
C VAL A 20 6.92 -2.84 -7.13
N ALA A 21 7.50 -3.94 -7.62
CA ALA A 21 6.76 -5.00 -8.30
C ALA A 21 5.73 -5.67 -7.37
N GLY A 22 6.12 -6.01 -6.14
CA GLY A 22 5.23 -6.61 -5.15
C GLY A 22 4.04 -5.71 -4.78
N ALA A 23 4.28 -4.41 -4.59
CA ALA A 23 3.23 -3.46 -4.28
C ALA A 23 2.33 -3.14 -5.49
N ALA A 24 2.90 -3.11 -6.71
CA ALA A 24 2.12 -2.96 -7.94
C ALA A 24 1.25 -4.19 -8.25
N GLY A 25 1.60 -5.37 -7.72
CA GLY A 25 0.81 -6.60 -7.76
C GLY A 25 0.98 -7.46 -8.99
N ASP A 26 0.57 -6.93 -10.14
CA ASP A 26 0.53 -7.71 -11.40
C ASP A 26 1.65 -7.33 -12.38
N ALA A 27 2.55 -6.44 -11.96
CA ALA A 27 3.66 -6.00 -12.79
C ALA A 27 4.86 -6.92 -12.61
N SER A 28 5.37 -7.47 -13.72
CA SER A 28 6.61 -8.25 -13.67
C SER A 28 7.79 -7.36 -13.27
N PRO A 29 8.80 -7.90 -12.54
CA PRO A 29 9.99 -7.13 -12.15
C PRO A 29 10.69 -6.49 -13.34
N SER A 30 10.77 -7.17 -14.49
CA SER A 30 11.35 -6.62 -15.71
C SER A 30 10.61 -5.40 -16.24
N ARG A 31 9.26 -5.41 -16.19
CA ARG A 31 8.44 -4.26 -16.61
C ARG A 31 8.62 -3.06 -15.67
N ILE A 32 8.72 -3.33 -14.37
CA ILE A 32 9.02 -2.31 -13.37
C ILE A 32 10.43 -1.73 -13.57
N GLN A 33 11.43 -2.57 -13.83
CA GLN A 33 12.79 -2.13 -14.11
C GLN A 33 12.86 -1.19 -15.32
N VAL A 34 12.17 -1.54 -16.42
CA VAL A 34 12.08 -0.66 -17.60
C VAL A 34 11.37 0.65 -17.27
N ALA A 35 10.27 0.61 -16.50
CA ALA A 35 9.56 1.82 -16.10
C ALA A 35 10.43 2.73 -15.22
N LEU A 36 11.15 2.18 -14.25
CA LEU A 36 12.05 2.92 -13.38
C LEU A 36 13.23 3.52 -14.15
N ALA A 37 13.82 2.77 -15.10
CA ALA A 37 14.88 3.29 -15.96
C ALA A 37 14.42 4.52 -16.75
N ARG A 38 13.20 4.49 -17.31
CA ARG A 38 12.62 5.64 -18.02
C ARG A 38 12.35 6.83 -17.10
N LEU A 39 11.90 6.59 -15.86
CA LEU A 39 11.70 7.67 -14.89
C LEU A 39 13.02 8.33 -14.49
N VAL A 40 14.09 7.54 -14.38
CA VAL A 40 15.45 8.05 -14.10
C VAL A 40 16.00 8.82 -15.31
N GLU A 41 15.86 8.29 -16.51
CA GLU A 41 16.27 8.96 -17.75
C GLU A 41 15.55 10.31 -17.94
N ALA A 42 14.27 10.38 -17.57
CA ALA A 42 13.47 11.60 -17.60
C ALA A 42 13.75 12.57 -16.43
N GLY A 43 14.61 12.22 -15.48
CA GLY A 43 14.89 13.04 -14.30
C GLY A 43 13.74 13.12 -13.29
N ILE A 44 12.75 12.24 -13.37
CA ILE A 44 11.56 12.22 -12.49
C ILE A 44 11.83 11.39 -11.23
N ALA A 45 12.73 10.42 -11.33
CA ALA A 45 13.16 9.58 -10.22
C ALA A 45 14.68 9.56 -10.11
N GLU A 46 15.18 9.29 -8.91
CA GLU A 46 16.60 9.07 -8.66
C GLU A 46 16.85 7.62 -8.32
N ARG A 47 18.00 7.12 -8.77
CA ARG A 47 18.50 5.79 -8.46
C ARG A 47 19.59 5.91 -7.41
N GLY A 48 19.37 5.31 -6.24
CA GLY A 48 20.36 5.24 -5.18
C GLY A 48 21.59 4.38 -5.56
N PRO A 49 22.68 4.48 -4.78
CA PRO A 49 23.90 3.72 -5.03
C PRO A 49 23.76 2.22 -4.69
N GLY A 50 24.66 1.40 -5.24
CA GLY A 50 24.83 -0.01 -4.86
C GLY A 50 24.17 -1.04 -5.78
N ARG A 51 24.35 -2.33 -5.43
CA ARG A 51 23.92 -3.49 -6.22
C ARG A 51 22.39 -3.65 -6.30
N HIS A 52 21.69 -3.28 -5.23
CA HIS A 52 20.23 -3.33 -5.13
C HIS A 52 19.69 -1.93 -4.81
N PRO A 53 19.71 -1.02 -5.81
CA PRO A 53 19.41 0.39 -5.60
C PRO A 53 17.95 0.59 -5.23
N ALA A 54 17.70 1.49 -4.29
CA ALA A 54 16.38 2.06 -4.07
C ALA A 54 16.14 3.17 -5.09
N TYR A 55 14.89 3.31 -5.54
CA TYR A 55 14.45 4.39 -6.42
C TYR A 55 13.56 5.32 -5.63
N VAL A 56 13.71 6.62 -5.81
CA VAL A 56 12.96 7.67 -5.10
C VAL A 56 12.37 8.62 -6.14
N LEU A 57 11.13 9.07 -5.95
CA LEU A 57 10.58 10.16 -6.78
C LEU A 57 11.16 11.49 -6.34
N ARG A 58 11.50 12.32 -7.32
CA ARG A 58 11.96 13.69 -7.06
C ARG A 58 10.79 14.59 -6.75
N ALA A 59 10.64 14.98 -5.48
CA ALA A 59 9.56 15.84 -5.01
C ALA A 59 9.59 17.24 -5.65
N ASP A 60 10.77 17.71 -6.06
CA ASP A 60 10.98 19.00 -6.73
C ASP A 60 10.62 18.97 -8.23
N HIS A 61 10.42 17.79 -8.82
CA HIS A 61 10.15 17.67 -10.24
C HIS A 61 8.66 17.82 -10.55
N ALA A 62 8.28 18.87 -11.30
CA ALA A 62 6.87 19.17 -11.62
C ALA A 62 6.10 17.97 -12.20
N ALA A 63 6.72 17.19 -13.10
CA ALA A 63 6.08 16.00 -13.66
C ALA A 63 5.81 14.89 -12.63
N ALA A 64 6.55 14.81 -11.52
CA ALA A 64 6.30 13.80 -10.49
C ALA A 64 4.94 14.05 -9.80
N ILE A 65 4.59 15.32 -9.59
CA ILE A 65 3.31 15.74 -9.00
C ILE A 65 2.16 15.35 -9.94
N GLU A 66 2.24 15.78 -11.20
CA GLU A 66 1.20 15.53 -12.21
C GLU A 66 1.03 14.03 -12.49
N LEU A 67 2.13 13.29 -12.64
CA LEU A 67 2.07 11.84 -12.85
C LEU A 67 1.59 11.10 -11.60
N GLY A 68 1.87 11.60 -10.40
CA GLY A 68 1.34 11.04 -9.15
C GLY A 68 -0.18 11.19 -9.07
N ALA A 69 -0.70 12.38 -9.39
CA ALA A 69 -2.14 12.62 -9.48
C ALA A 69 -2.80 11.73 -10.54
N LEU A 70 -2.19 11.63 -11.74
CA LEU A 70 -2.66 10.73 -12.78
C LEU A 70 -2.63 9.26 -12.35
N ALA A 71 -1.56 8.84 -11.66
CA ALA A 71 -1.40 7.46 -11.20
C ALA A 71 -2.45 7.04 -10.15
N LEU A 72 -2.96 7.98 -9.35
CA LEU A 72 -4.07 7.75 -8.42
C LEU A 72 -5.43 7.66 -9.13
N ARG A 73 -5.60 8.39 -10.24
CA ARG A 73 -6.86 8.47 -10.99
C ARG A 73 -7.01 7.38 -12.06
N TRP A 74 -5.91 6.87 -12.59
CA TRP A 74 -5.93 5.93 -13.72
C TRP A 74 -6.52 4.55 -13.38
N PRO A 75 -6.11 3.87 -12.29
CA PRO A 75 -6.68 2.57 -11.92
C PRO A 75 -8.11 2.72 -11.40
N GLU A 76 -8.90 1.65 -11.37
CA GLU A 76 -10.15 1.62 -10.60
C GLU A 76 -9.87 1.90 -9.10
N PRO A 77 -10.77 2.57 -8.36
CA PRO A 77 -10.53 2.98 -6.97
C PRO A 77 -10.04 1.83 -6.07
N GLY A 78 -10.65 0.65 -6.15
CA GLY A 78 -10.21 -0.52 -5.38
C GLY A 78 -8.78 -0.97 -5.72
N ARG A 79 -8.36 -0.84 -6.97
CA ARG A 79 -6.98 -1.17 -7.39
C ARG A 79 -5.99 -0.09 -6.92
N ALA A 80 -6.36 1.18 -7.01
CA ALA A 80 -5.52 2.26 -6.48
C ALA A 80 -5.33 2.08 -4.97
N LEU A 81 -6.39 1.72 -4.25
CA LEU A 81 -6.37 1.43 -2.83
C LEU A 81 -5.48 0.22 -2.48
N ASP A 82 -5.51 -0.85 -3.29
CA ASP A 82 -4.61 -2.00 -3.10
C ASP A 82 -3.13 -1.64 -3.25
N ILE A 83 -2.80 -0.80 -4.22
CA ILE A 83 -1.42 -0.35 -4.45
C ILE A 83 -1.02 0.58 -3.31
N LEU A 84 -1.88 1.53 -2.94
CA LEU A 84 -1.68 2.47 -1.84
C LEU A 84 -1.38 1.73 -0.52
N GLY A 85 -2.24 0.78 -0.15
CA GLY A 85 -2.08 0.00 1.07
C GLY A 85 -0.82 -0.87 1.07
N ARG A 86 -0.52 -1.56 -0.04
CA ARG A 86 0.70 -2.38 -0.15
C ARG A 86 1.98 -1.56 -0.09
N ALA A 87 2.00 -0.42 -0.77
CA ALA A 87 3.18 0.42 -0.92
C ALA A 87 3.53 1.18 0.37
N ASN A 88 2.53 1.68 1.08
CA ASN A 88 2.75 2.56 2.22
C ASN A 88 3.27 1.80 3.45
N PRO A 89 4.38 2.21 4.08
CA PRO A 89 4.96 1.52 5.24
C PRO A 89 4.12 1.65 6.51
N ALA A 90 3.25 2.67 6.64
CA ALA A 90 2.37 2.82 7.79
C ALA A 90 1.24 1.79 7.83
N VAL A 91 0.89 1.17 6.71
CA VAL A 91 -0.15 0.14 6.68
C VAL A 91 0.46 -1.20 7.07
N TRP A 92 0.08 -1.74 8.21
CA TRP A 92 0.54 -3.04 8.68
C TRP A 92 -0.24 -4.19 8.02
N TYR A 93 -1.58 -4.04 7.96
CA TYR A 93 -2.46 -5.02 7.33
C TYR A 93 -3.55 -4.32 6.52
N MET A 94 -3.93 -4.94 5.42
CA MET A 94 -5.07 -4.50 4.62
C MET A 94 -5.79 -5.69 4.01
N ALA A 95 -7.11 -5.66 4.06
CA ALA A 95 -7.97 -6.56 3.31
C ALA A 95 -9.21 -5.84 2.82
N ARG A 96 -9.77 -6.28 1.69
CA ARG A 96 -10.98 -5.66 1.14
C ARG A 96 -11.88 -6.63 0.37
N SER A 97 -13.11 -6.19 0.15
CA SER A 97 -14.02 -6.64 -0.89
C SER A 97 -14.23 -5.49 -1.89
N ASP A 98 -15.33 -5.51 -2.63
CA ASP A 98 -15.75 -4.40 -3.48
C ASP A 98 -16.47 -3.30 -2.66
N ASP A 99 -17.05 -3.64 -1.52
CA ASP A 99 -17.86 -2.73 -0.69
C ASP A 99 -17.14 -2.21 0.56
N GLU A 100 -16.20 -2.96 1.11
CA GLU A 100 -15.53 -2.62 2.37
C GLU A 100 -14.02 -2.87 2.28
N ALA A 101 -13.24 -1.99 2.90
CA ALA A 101 -11.82 -2.19 3.13
C ALA A 101 -11.49 -1.98 4.61
N ILE A 102 -10.77 -2.93 5.20
CA ILE A 102 -10.14 -2.79 6.50
C ILE A 102 -8.68 -2.40 6.28
N VAL A 103 -8.28 -1.28 6.87
CA VAL A 103 -6.89 -0.81 6.91
C VAL A 103 -6.45 -0.79 8.37
N VAL A 104 -5.32 -1.43 8.64
CA VAL A 104 -4.71 -1.43 9.97
C VAL A 104 -3.38 -0.74 9.88
N LEU A 105 -3.23 0.35 10.63
CA LEU A 105 -2.01 1.13 10.68
C LEU A 105 -1.07 0.54 11.73
N ASP A 106 0.22 0.54 11.46
CA ASP A 106 1.23 0.21 12.45
C ASP A 106 1.25 1.29 13.55
N ASP A 107 1.32 0.86 14.82
CA ASP A 107 1.28 1.77 15.97
C ASP A 107 2.55 2.63 16.03
N ASP A 108 3.66 2.11 15.49
CA ASP A 108 4.97 2.78 15.43
C ASP A 108 5.23 3.48 14.08
N ALA A 109 4.21 3.59 13.22
CA ALA A 109 4.37 4.21 11.90
C ALA A 109 4.78 5.69 12.01
N PRO A 110 5.77 6.15 11.22
CA PRO A 110 6.13 7.56 11.17
C PRO A 110 4.92 8.43 10.77
N PRO A 111 4.70 9.61 11.40
CA PRO A 111 3.58 10.50 11.05
C PRO A 111 3.54 10.88 9.58
N GLU A 112 4.70 11.04 8.94
CA GLU A 112 4.82 11.32 7.50
C GLU A 112 4.24 10.20 6.62
N ALA A 113 4.42 8.94 7.00
CA ALA A 113 3.92 7.80 6.24
C ALA A 113 2.40 7.70 6.36
N ILE A 114 1.86 7.98 7.56
CA ILE A 114 0.41 8.07 7.80
C ILE A 114 -0.19 9.22 6.97
N ALA A 115 0.44 10.40 6.99
CA ALA A 115 -0.02 11.56 6.23
C ALA A 115 -0.05 11.27 4.71
N LEU A 116 1.00 10.64 4.17
CA LEU A 116 1.05 10.22 2.77
C LEU A 116 -0.05 9.22 2.40
N PHE A 117 -0.37 8.30 3.32
CA PHE A 117 -1.45 7.34 3.12
C PHE A 117 -2.81 8.04 3.08
N GLU A 118 -3.09 8.90 4.06
CA GLU A 118 -4.37 9.63 4.17
C GLU A 118 -4.57 10.61 3.01
N GLU A 119 -3.52 11.29 2.57
CA GLU A 119 -3.57 12.15 1.37
C GLU A 119 -3.90 11.33 0.11
N GLY A 120 -3.24 10.19 -0.08
CA GLY A 120 -3.53 9.28 -1.19
C GLY A 120 -4.97 8.76 -1.14
N LEU A 121 -5.45 8.45 0.06
CA LEU A 121 -6.80 7.95 0.29
C LEU A 121 -7.87 9.00 -0.01
N ALA A 122 -7.66 10.24 0.46
CA ALA A 122 -8.54 11.37 0.15
C ALA A 122 -8.64 11.62 -1.36
N ARG A 123 -7.51 11.54 -2.08
CA ARG A 123 -7.48 11.70 -3.55
C ARG A 123 -8.21 10.59 -4.30
N ILE A 124 -8.23 9.37 -3.78
CA ILE A 124 -9.02 8.27 -4.35
C ILE A 124 -10.51 8.52 -4.08
N ALA A 125 -10.86 8.99 -2.87
CA ALA A 125 -12.24 9.24 -2.46
C ALA A 125 -12.89 10.44 -3.17
N ASP A 126 -12.11 11.46 -3.55
CA ASP A 126 -12.57 12.63 -4.30
C ASP A 126 -13.00 12.33 -5.74
N ARG A 127 -12.87 11.06 -6.17
CA ARG A 127 -13.30 10.61 -7.50
C ARG A 127 -14.82 10.42 -7.51
N GLU A 128 -15.47 10.83 -8.59
CA GLU A 128 -16.89 10.49 -8.88
C GLU A 128 -17.05 9.01 -9.30
N ARG A 129 -16.47 8.08 -8.52
CA ARG A 129 -16.54 6.64 -8.74
C ARG A 129 -16.80 5.91 -7.43
N PRO A 130 -17.55 4.80 -7.44
CA PRO A 130 -17.75 3.98 -6.24
C PRO A 130 -16.42 3.56 -5.62
N MET A 131 -16.32 3.73 -4.31
CA MET A 131 -15.15 3.37 -3.52
C MET A 131 -15.59 2.50 -2.33
N PRO A 132 -14.83 1.43 -1.98
CA PRO A 132 -15.12 0.66 -0.78
C PRO A 132 -15.12 1.55 0.46
N HIS A 133 -16.05 1.30 1.38
CA HIS A 133 -16.07 1.96 2.68
C HIS A 133 -14.82 1.55 3.48
N VAL A 134 -13.97 2.53 3.81
CA VAL A 134 -12.68 2.28 4.47
C VAL A 134 -12.79 2.44 5.98
N VAL A 135 -12.68 1.32 6.69
CA VAL A 135 -12.59 1.27 8.15
C VAL A 135 -11.13 1.15 8.56
N ARG A 136 -10.72 2.00 9.52
CA ARG A 136 -9.33 2.08 9.98
C ARG A 136 -9.22 1.67 11.43
N PHE A 137 -8.10 1.02 11.77
CA PHE A 137 -7.77 0.68 13.15
C PHE A 137 -6.27 0.89 13.43
N PRO A 138 -5.91 1.35 14.64
CA PRO A 138 -4.59 1.08 15.21
C PRO A 138 -4.36 -0.42 15.34
N ARG A 139 -3.12 -0.89 15.21
CA ARG A 139 -2.79 -2.33 15.22
C ARG A 139 -3.15 -2.98 16.54
N ALA A 140 -2.78 -2.39 17.67
CA ALA A 140 -3.11 -2.91 19.00
C ALA A 140 -4.63 -3.05 19.20
N GLU A 141 -5.39 -2.05 18.76
CA GLU A 141 -6.85 -2.08 18.85
C GLU A 141 -7.46 -3.14 17.94
N PHE A 142 -6.99 -3.25 16.70
CA PHE A 142 -7.46 -4.27 15.76
C PHE A 142 -7.25 -5.68 16.32
N LEU A 143 -6.06 -5.98 16.84
CA LEU A 143 -5.74 -7.28 17.44
C LEU A 143 -6.60 -7.57 18.67
N ARG A 144 -6.83 -6.56 19.52
CA ARG A 144 -7.74 -6.68 20.68
C ARG A 144 -9.16 -6.99 20.21
N LEU A 145 -9.68 -6.25 19.23
CA LEU A 145 -11.04 -6.44 18.71
C LEU A 145 -11.17 -7.78 17.99
N LEU A 146 -10.15 -8.27 17.31
CA LEU A 146 -10.14 -9.61 16.77
C LEU A 146 -10.31 -10.68 17.85
N GLN A 147 -9.91 -10.45 19.11
CA GLN A 147 -10.09 -11.39 20.22
C GLN A 147 -11.49 -11.34 20.83
N VAL A 148 -12.08 -10.14 20.95
CA VAL A 148 -13.33 -9.94 21.71
C VAL A 148 -14.59 -9.75 20.85
N ALA A 149 -14.45 -9.32 19.59
CA ALA A 149 -15.55 -9.00 18.71
C ALA A 149 -15.67 -10.04 17.58
N MET A 150 -16.48 -11.09 17.79
CA MET A 150 -16.67 -12.17 16.82
C MET A 150 -17.12 -11.67 15.43
N GLY A 151 -17.98 -10.65 15.39
CA GLY A 151 -18.44 -10.05 14.13
C GLY A 151 -17.32 -9.42 13.31
N LEU A 152 -16.40 -8.69 13.97
CA LEU A 152 -15.20 -8.15 13.30
C LEU A 152 -14.29 -9.28 12.83
N ARG A 153 -14.11 -10.32 13.64
CA ARG A 153 -13.28 -11.48 13.31
C ARG A 153 -13.76 -12.17 12.03
N VAL A 154 -15.04 -12.53 11.98
CA VAL A 154 -15.65 -13.18 10.80
C VAL A 154 -15.47 -12.30 9.57
N ARG A 155 -15.82 -11.01 9.70
CA ARG A 155 -15.66 -10.04 8.62
C ARG A 155 -14.22 -9.95 8.10
N ALA A 156 -13.24 -9.75 8.98
CA ALA A 156 -11.82 -9.66 8.60
C ALA A 156 -11.30 -10.93 7.89
N LEU A 157 -11.80 -12.11 8.25
CA LEU A 157 -11.45 -13.38 7.60
C LEU A 157 -12.14 -13.59 6.23
N THR A 158 -13.26 -12.91 5.98
CA THR A 158 -13.96 -12.99 4.68
C THR A 158 -13.43 -12.02 3.63
N LEU A 159 -12.76 -10.94 4.05
CA LEU A 159 -12.16 -9.97 3.14
C LEU A 159 -10.90 -10.57 2.48
N ARG A 160 -10.65 -10.20 1.22
CA ARG A 160 -9.44 -10.61 0.50
C ARG A 160 -8.24 -9.84 1.03
N PRO A 161 -7.21 -10.48 1.62
CA PRO A 161 -6.01 -9.79 2.05
C PRO A 161 -5.24 -9.21 0.87
N THR A 162 -4.82 -7.96 1.00
CA THR A 162 -4.03 -7.22 0.00
C THR A 162 -2.65 -6.89 0.55
N LYS A 163 -2.52 -6.66 1.86
CA LYS A 163 -1.24 -6.57 2.59
C LYS A 163 -1.32 -7.36 3.90
N GLY A 164 -0.25 -8.09 4.20
CA GLY A 164 -0.20 -8.97 5.37
C GLY A 164 -1.17 -10.15 5.24
N ARG A 165 -1.21 -11.00 6.26
CA ARG A 165 -2.14 -12.13 6.35
C ARG A 165 -2.57 -12.36 7.78
N LEU A 166 -3.84 -12.74 7.96
CA LEU A 166 -4.33 -13.26 9.23
C LEU A 166 -4.34 -14.78 9.15
N VAL A 167 -3.69 -15.45 10.09
CA VAL A 167 -3.67 -16.90 10.21
C VAL A 167 -4.40 -17.27 11.49
N VAL A 168 -5.45 -18.07 11.39
CA VAL A 168 -6.10 -18.66 12.57
C VAL A 168 -5.30 -19.88 12.98
N SER A 169 -4.89 -19.98 14.25
CA SER A 169 -4.11 -21.11 14.76
C SER A 169 -4.66 -21.64 16.10
N GLY A 170 -4.65 -22.96 16.24
CA GLY A 170 -4.97 -23.67 17.49
C GLY A 170 -6.47 -23.92 17.76
N PRO A 171 -6.79 -24.77 18.77
CA PRO A 171 -8.17 -25.11 19.14
C PRO A 171 -8.98 -23.90 19.67
N ASP A 172 -8.30 -22.88 20.20
CA ASP A 172 -8.92 -21.64 20.70
C ASP A 172 -9.13 -20.55 19.63
N ARG A 173 -8.84 -20.84 18.35
CA ARG A 173 -8.95 -19.89 17.21
C ARG A 173 -8.20 -18.58 17.44
N THR A 174 -6.99 -18.63 17.99
CA THR A 174 -6.13 -17.47 18.15
C THR A 174 -5.68 -16.97 16.78
N ILE A 175 -5.94 -15.70 16.46
CA ILE A 175 -5.42 -15.09 15.23
C ILE A 175 -3.98 -14.68 15.45
N ARG A 176 -3.09 -15.23 14.64
CA ARG A 176 -1.69 -14.86 14.54
C ARG A 176 -1.45 -14.21 13.18
N VAL A 177 -0.55 -13.25 13.14
CA VAL A 177 0.05 -12.82 11.88
C VAL A 177 1.38 -13.58 11.77
N PRO A 178 1.62 -14.28 10.66
CA PRO A 178 2.89 -14.97 10.47
C PRO A 178 4.01 -13.93 10.60
N ALA A 179 5.08 -14.27 11.32
CA ALA A 179 6.26 -13.43 11.36
C ALA A 179 6.73 -13.23 9.91
N ASP A 180 7.00 -11.98 9.51
CA ASP A 180 7.55 -11.68 8.20
C ASP A 180 8.80 -12.53 7.99
N GLU A 181 8.76 -13.47 7.04
CA GLU A 181 9.97 -14.06 6.48
C GLU A 181 10.64 -12.95 5.66
N THR A 182 11.54 -12.22 6.32
CA THR A 182 12.46 -11.22 5.76
C THR A 182 13.19 -11.68 4.52
#